data_AF-A0A093YM75-F1
#
_entry.id   AF-A0A093YM75-F1
#
_cell.length_a   1.000
_cell.length_b   1.000
_cell.length_c   1.000
_cell.angle_alpha   90.00
_cell.angle_beta   90.00
_cell.angle_gamma   90.00
#
_symmetry.space_group_name_H-M   'P 1'
#
loop_
_entity.id
_entity.type
_entity.pdbx_description
1 polymer ?
#
loop_
_entity_poly.entity_id
_entity_poly.type
_entity_poly.pdbx_seq_one_letter_code
_entity_poly.pdbx_strand_id
1 'polypeptide(L)'
;AALMPGGITPPEPDLPGANQDGSSGPPFESQRIAILNKDGEPNAKKTRQWIRARGKISEAGGHEAHLSALAYMSDSYFIGTISRIHNLWRFPTPGSALAKSIEANPEAAEQMRKNKIYEGFGDDLDNKHNRPGIGMMVSLDHTIYFHEPRSLKADEWIFTEMESPWSGDGRGLVFQKMWSADGRLIATCIQEGVVRLRKDAPPSESKL
;
A
#
# COMPACT_ATOMS: atom_id res chain seq x y z
N ALA A 1 10.28 -22.68 -0.15
CA ALA A 1 9.85 -21.33 0.27
C ALA A 1 8.37 -21.34 0.63
N ALA A 2 7.85 -20.35 1.36
CA ALA A 2 6.41 -20.23 1.63
C ALA A 2 5.67 -19.95 0.32
N LEU A 3 4.69 -20.79 -0.04
CA LEU A 3 3.90 -20.60 -1.25
C LEU A 3 2.92 -19.43 -1.10
N MET A 4 2.53 -18.84 -2.23
CA MET A 4 1.47 -17.84 -2.27
C MET A 4 0.16 -18.43 -1.66
N PRO A 5 -0.58 -17.66 -0.85
CA PRO A 5 -1.88 -18.10 -0.32
C PRO A 5 -2.86 -18.50 -1.43
N GLY A 6 -3.68 -19.52 -1.17
CA GLY A 6 -4.71 -19.97 -2.11
C GLY A 6 -5.84 -18.96 -2.32
N GLY A 7 -6.57 -19.10 -3.43
CA GLY A 7 -7.73 -18.25 -3.75
C GLY A 7 -7.36 -16.84 -4.23
N ILE A 8 -6.11 -16.62 -4.63
CA ILE A 8 -5.62 -15.38 -5.22
C ILE A 8 -5.31 -15.64 -6.70
N THR A 9 -5.90 -14.84 -7.58
CA THR A 9 -5.64 -14.89 -9.03
C THR A 9 -4.99 -13.59 -9.46
N PRO A 10 -3.93 -13.62 -10.31
CA PRO A 10 -3.36 -12.41 -10.87
C PRO A 10 -4.41 -11.67 -11.72
N PRO A 11 -4.34 -10.33 -11.80
CA PRO A 11 -5.13 -9.57 -12.74
C PRO A 11 -4.84 -9.98 -14.19
N GLU A 12 -5.75 -9.64 -15.08
CA GLU A 12 -5.51 -9.84 -16.51
C GLU A 12 -4.25 -9.07 -16.96
N PRO A 13 -3.48 -9.63 -17.89
CA PRO A 13 -2.39 -8.90 -18.53
C PRO A 13 -2.94 -7.71 -19.33
N ASP A 14 -2.08 -6.74 -19.62
CA ASP A 14 -2.45 -5.65 -20.51
C ASP A 14 -2.91 -6.16 -21.87
N LEU A 15 -3.94 -5.52 -22.41
CA LEU A 15 -4.32 -5.74 -23.80
C LEU A 15 -3.16 -5.34 -24.73
N PRO A 16 -2.95 -6.07 -25.84
CA PRO A 16 -1.95 -5.70 -26.84
C PRO A 16 -2.17 -4.24 -27.30
N GLY A 17 -1.15 -3.38 -27.12
CA GLY A 17 -1.20 -1.96 -27.50
C GLY A 17 -1.61 -0.98 -26.40
N ALA A 18 -1.88 -1.42 -25.16
CA ALA A 18 -1.94 -0.53 -24.01
C ALA A 18 -0.60 0.20 -23.80
N ASN A 19 -0.58 1.40 -23.21
CA ASN A 19 0.63 2.25 -23.02
C ASN A 19 1.79 1.48 -22.38
N GLN A 20 2.64 0.87 -23.21
CA GLN A 20 3.82 0.10 -22.77
C GLN A 20 5.01 1.01 -22.45
N ASP A 21 4.92 2.29 -22.83
CA ASP A 21 5.96 3.30 -22.65
C ASP A 21 5.98 3.90 -21.23
N GLY A 22 4.95 3.61 -20.41
CA GLY A 22 4.83 4.11 -19.04
C GLY A 22 4.68 5.64 -18.93
N SER A 23 4.37 6.33 -20.03
CA SER A 23 4.46 7.80 -20.12
C SER A 23 3.32 8.54 -19.45
N SER A 24 2.24 7.86 -19.07
CA SER A 24 1.09 8.44 -18.38
C SER A 24 0.73 7.69 -17.08
N GLY A 25 0.66 8.43 -15.97
CA GLY A 25 0.23 7.93 -14.66
C GLY A 25 1.38 7.59 -13.69
N PRO A 26 1.06 6.97 -12.55
CA PRO A 26 2.06 6.58 -11.55
C PRO A 26 2.99 5.49 -12.11
N PRO A 27 4.26 5.42 -11.63
CA PRO A 27 5.29 4.52 -12.17
C PRO A 27 5.00 3.03 -11.92
N PHE A 28 4.02 2.71 -11.10
CA PHE A 28 3.53 1.37 -10.88
C PHE A 28 2.00 1.35 -10.78
N GLU A 29 1.46 0.18 -11.00
CA GLU A 29 0.05 -0.15 -10.85
C GLU A 29 -0.16 -0.96 -9.60
N SER A 30 -1.33 -0.81 -8.99
CA SER A 30 -1.74 -1.64 -7.87
C SER A 30 -3.23 -1.95 -7.97
N GLN A 31 -3.55 -3.23 -7.84
CA GLN A 31 -4.90 -3.74 -7.76
C GLN A 31 -5.11 -4.35 -6.38
N ARG A 32 -5.94 -3.69 -5.58
CA ARG A 32 -6.19 -4.10 -4.20
C ARG A 32 -7.13 -5.29 -4.10
N ILE A 33 -6.90 -6.06 -3.06
CA ILE A 33 -7.76 -7.15 -2.63
C ILE A 33 -8.36 -6.76 -1.28
N ALA A 34 -9.58 -7.22 -1.02
CA ALA A 34 -10.25 -6.99 0.26
C ALA A 34 -9.36 -7.42 1.44
N ILE A 35 -9.34 -6.59 2.49
CA ILE A 35 -8.62 -6.87 3.73
C ILE A 35 -9.11 -8.20 4.28
N LEU A 36 -8.19 -9.15 4.46
CA LEU A 36 -8.50 -10.42 5.10
C LEU A 36 -8.77 -10.17 6.58
N ASN A 37 -9.79 -10.82 7.14
CA ASN A 37 -10.24 -10.66 8.52
C ASN A 37 -10.61 -9.20 8.88
N LYS A 38 -11.20 -8.45 7.93
CA LYS A 38 -11.48 -7.00 8.06
C LYS A 38 -12.17 -6.59 9.39
N ASP A 39 -13.03 -7.45 9.94
CA ASP A 39 -13.84 -7.20 11.14
C ASP A 39 -13.17 -7.73 12.43
N GLY A 40 -12.00 -8.37 12.32
CA GLY A 40 -11.24 -8.88 13.46
C GLY A 40 -10.35 -7.82 14.12
N GLU A 41 -9.55 -8.27 15.08
CA GLU A 41 -8.53 -7.44 15.72
C GLU A 41 -7.47 -6.95 14.72
N PRO A 42 -6.87 -5.76 14.90
CA PRO A 42 -5.89 -5.21 13.96
C PRO A 42 -4.74 -6.16 13.60
N ASN A 43 -4.23 -6.92 14.58
CA ASN A 43 -3.12 -7.86 14.38
C ASN A 43 -3.52 -9.14 13.62
N ALA A 44 -4.82 -9.43 13.48
CA ALA A 44 -5.33 -10.55 12.69
C ALA A 44 -5.65 -10.16 11.24
N LYS A 45 -5.64 -8.85 10.92
CA LYS A 45 -5.95 -8.32 9.59
C LYS A 45 -4.75 -8.44 8.66
N LYS A 46 -5.04 -8.71 7.39
CA LYS A 46 -4.03 -8.66 6.33
C LYS A 46 -4.47 -7.81 5.16
N THR A 47 -3.64 -6.85 4.79
CA THR A 47 -3.85 -6.05 3.58
C THR A 47 -3.18 -6.75 2.41
N ARG A 48 -3.87 -6.82 1.27
CA ARG A 48 -3.46 -7.62 0.12
C ARG A 48 -3.65 -6.83 -1.15
N GLN A 49 -2.72 -6.96 -2.09
CA GLN A 49 -2.79 -6.31 -3.39
C GLN A 49 -1.85 -6.97 -4.39
N TRP A 50 -2.18 -6.86 -5.65
CA TRP A 50 -1.27 -7.07 -6.77
C TRP A 50 -0.60 -5.76 -7.14
N ILE A 51 0.70 -5.77 -7.40
CA ILE A 51 1.45 -4.61 -7.85
C ILE A 51 2.36 -4.99 -9.02
N ARG A 52 2.67 -4.01 -9.89
CA ARG A 52 3.73 -4.13 -10.90
C ARG A 52 4.17 -2.75 -11.37
N ALA A 53 5.41 -2.63 -11.83
CA ALA A 53 5.88 -1.48 -12.56
C ALA A 53 5.04 -1.28 -13.82
N ARG A 54 4.74 -0.03 -14.16
CA ARG A 54 3.99 0.30 -15.37
C ARG A 54 4.91 0.21 -16.58
N GLY A 55 4.43 -0.45 -17.64
CA GLY A 55 5.21 -0.66 -18.85
C GLY A 55 6.33 -1.70 -18.67
N LYS A 56 7.15 -1.87 -19.71
CA LYS A 56 8.22 -2.87 -19.70
C LYS A 56 9.53 -2.26 -19.21
N ILE A 57 10.20 -2.92 -18.25
CA ILE A 57 11.55 -2.55 -17.84
C ILE A 57 12.52 -3.00 -18.95
N SER A 58 13.41 -2.10 -19.37
CA SER A 58 14.30 -2.35 -20.51
C SER A 58 15.28 -3.49 -20.23
N GLU A 59 15.57 -4.30 -21.24
CA GLU A 59 16.55 -5.40 -21.12
C GLU A 59 17.95 -4.87 -20.74
N ALA A 60 18.29 -3.66 -21.16
CA ALA A 60 19.55 -2.99 -20.82
C ALA A 60 19.69 -2.70 -19.31
N GLY A 61 18.59 -2.55 -18.58
CA GLY A 61 18.58 -2.35 -17.13
C GLY A 61 18.86 -3.63 -16.34
N GLY A 62 18.80 -4.80 -16.98
CA GLY A 62 19.08 -6.08 -16.34
C GLY A 62 18.16 -6.40 -15.16
N HIS A 63 18.62 -7.30 -14.29
CA HIS A 63 17.84 -7.67 -13.10
C HIS A 63 17.89 -6.58 -12.01
N GLU A 64 18.93 -5.75 -12.03
CA GLU A 64 19.21 -4.65 -11.12
C GLU A 64 18.12 -3.56 -11.21
N ALA A 65 17.65 -3.26 -12.42
CA ALA A 65 16.51 -2.36 -12.62
C ALA A 65 15.22 -2.92 -11.99
N HIS A 66 14.97 -4.23 -12.12
CA HIS A 66 13.81 -4.86 -11.48
C HIS A 66 13.93 -4.87 -9.95
N LEU A 67 15.12 -5.12 -9.39
CA LEU A 67 15.34 -5.02 -7.94
C LEU A 67 15.10 -3.61 -7.43
N SER A 68 15.60 -2.60 -8.14
CA SER A 68 15.42 -1.19 -7.79
C SER A 68 13.94 -0.78 -7.86
N ALA A 69 13.23 -1.24 -8.90
CA ALA A 69 11.79 -1.02 -9.03
C ALA A 69 11.01 -1.71 -7.91
N LEU A 70 11.32 -2.96 -7.55
CA LEU A 70 10.69 -3.63 -6.43
C LEU A 70 10.98 -2.91 -5.11
N ALA A 71 12.22 -2.47 -4.90
CA ALA A 71 12.59 -1.72 -3.71
C ALA A 71 11.75 -0.45 -3.56
N TYR A 72 11.63 0.34 -4.64
CA TYR A 72 10.77 1.52 -4.68
C TYR A 72 9.28 1.19 -4.41
N MET A 73 8.76 0.14 -5.04
CA MET A 73 7.36 -0.28 -4.85
C MET A 73 7.10 -0.83 -3.45
N SER A 74 8.08 -1.48 -2.82
CA SER A 74 7.93 -2.11 -1.51
C SER A 74 7.73 -1.12 -0.36
N ASP A 75 8.24 0.10 -0.49
CA ASP A 75 8.06 1.16 0.51
C ASP A 75 6.81 2.03 0.21
N SER A 76 6.20 1.85 -0.97
CA SER A 76 5.02 2.60 -1.38
C SER A 76 3.81 2.20 -0.55
N TYR A 77 3.37 3.13 0.33
CA TYR A 77 2.21 2.94 1.22
C TYR A 77 2.36 1.80 2.24
N PHE A 78 3.58 1.33 2.49
CA PHE A 78 3.82 0.15 3.31
C PHE A 78 3.48 0.39 4.79
N ILE A 79 4.07 1.40 5.43
CA ILE A 79 3.70 1.84 6.78
C ILE A 79 2.22 2.26 6.91
N GLY A 80 1.60 2.64 5.78
CA GLY A 80 0.16 2.91 5.69
C GLY A 80 -0.71 1.72 6.11
N THR A 81 -0.15 0.50 6.18
CA THR A 81 -0.83 -0.71 6.67
C THR A 81 -1.40 -0.52 8.06
N ILE A 82 -0.68 0.20 8.95
CA ILE A 82 -1.18 0.53 10.29
C ILE A 82 -2.50 1.31 10.21
N SER A 83 -2.57 2.32 9.33
CA SER A 83 -3.82 3.07 9.12
C SER A 83 -4.97 2.16 8.70
N ARG A 84 -4.71 1.23 7.78
CA ARG A 84 -5.73 0.37 7.18
C ARG A 84 -6.27 -0.65 8.17
N ILE A 85 -5.41 -1.29 8.96
CA ILE A 85 -5.86 -2.31 9.94
C ILE A 85 -6.57 -1.69 11.15
N HIS A 86 -6.21 -0.45 11.53
CA HIS A 86 -6.84 0.32 12.61
C HIS A 86 -8.01 1.21 12.17
N ASN A 87 -8.38 1.20 10.88
CA ASN A 87 -9.48 2.01 10.34
C ASN A 87 -9.28 3.53 10.56
N LEU A 88 -8.06 4.03 10.44
CA LEU A 88 -7.71 5.44 10.69
C LEU A 88 -7.86 6.33 9.46
N TRP A 89 -8.17 7.61 9.68
CA TRP A 89 -8.23 8.63 8.63
C TRP A 89 -6.85 9.22 8.34
N ARG A 90 -6.30 8.98 7.14
CA ARG A 90 -4.95 9.44 6.76
C ARG A 90 -4.94 10.82 6.07
N PHE A 91 -6.10 11.31 5.65
CA PHE A 91 -6.19 12.50 4.80
C PHE A 91 -6.42 13.80 5.62
N PRO A 92 -6.27 14.98 4.99
CA PRO A 92 -6.79 16.23 5.53
C PRO A 92 -8.17 16.09 6.18
N THR A 93 -8.39 16.77 7.30
CA THR A 93 -9.71 16.77 7.96
C THR A 93 -10.75 17.33 6.98
N PRO A 94 -11.89 16.66 6.76
CA PRO A 94 -12.97 17.21 5.96
C PRO A 94 -13.36 18.62 6.43
N GLY A 95 -13.55 19.54 5.50
CA GLY A 95 -13.89 20.94 5.80
C GLY A 95 -12.74 21.82 6.31
N SER A 96 -11.54 21.27 6.54
CA SER A 96 -10.34 22.07 6.83
C SER A 96 -9.96 22.96 5.64
N ALA A 97 -9.19 24.03 5.90
CA ALA A 97 -8.73 24.93 4.84
C ALA A 97 -7.96 24.19 3.74
N LEU A 98 -7.13 23.20 4.12
CA LEU A 98 -6.40 22.37 3.17
C LEU A 98 -7.34 21.48 2.34
N ALA A 99 -8.34 20.84 2.96
CA ALA A 99 -9.32 20.04 2.22
C ALA A 99 -10.09 20.90 1.21
N LYS A 100 -10.56 22.08 1.63
CA LYS A 100 -11.24 23.05 0.74
C LYS A 100 -10.36 23.51 -0.41
N SER A 101 -9.07 23.75 -0.18
CA SER A 101 -8.14 24.12 -1.25
C SER A 101 -7.91 23.00 -2.26
N ILE A 102 -7.90 21.74 -1.82
CA ILE A 102 -7.78 20.58 -2.70
C ILE A 102 -9.07 20.42 -3.51
N GLU A 103 -10.23 20.53 -2.86
CA GLU A 103 -11.55 20.42 -3.50
C GLU A 103 -11.81 21.51 -4.54
N ALA A 104 -11.23 22.70 -4.36
CA ALA A 104 -11.32 23.79 -5.32
C ALA A 104 -10.54 23.53 -6.63
N ASN A 105 -9.61 22.56 -6.64
CA ASN A 105 -8.90 22.14 -7.84
C ASN A 105 -9.44 20.78 -8.33
N PRO A 106 -10.14 20.71 -9.47
CA PRO A 106 -10.76 19.48 -9.96
C PRO A 106 -9.79 18.30 -10.14
N GLU A 107 -8.56 18.56 -10.60
CA GLU A 107 -7.55 17.52 -10.79
C GLU A 107 -7.05 16.99 -9.44
N ALA A 108 -6.77 17.90 -8.49
CA ALA A 108 -6.35 17.52 -7.16
C ALA A 108 -7.48 16.80 -6.39
N ALA A 109 -8.73 17.22 -6.55
CA ALA A 109 -9.91 16.60 -5.97
C ALA A 109 -10.10 15.17 -6.50
N GLU A 110 -9.98 14.97 -7.82
CA GLU A 110 -10.09 13.63 -8.42
C GLU A 110 -8.92 12.73 -7.99
N GLN A 111 -7.70 13.26 -7.93
CA GLN A 111 -6.55 12.50 -7.45
C GLN A 111 -6.71 12.11 -5.96
N MET A 112 -7.20 13.03 -5.13
CA MET A 112 -7.51 12.78 -3.73
C MET A 112 -8.60 11.71 -3.58
N ARG A 113 -9.65 11.77 -4.41
CA ARG A 113 -10.70 10.75 -4.45
C ARG A 113 -10.13 9.37 -4.79
N LYS A 114 -9.27 9.29 -5.82
CA LYS A 114 -8.54 8.06 -6.19
C LYS A 114 -7.67 7.55 -5.05
N ASN A 115 -6.93 8.42 -4.36
CA ASN A 115 -6.09 8.04 -3.23
C ASN A 115 -6.91 7.51 -2.05
N LYS A 116 -8.08 8.10 -1.75
CA LYS A 116 -8.99 7.60 -0.70
C LYS A 116 -9.53 6.21 -1.04
N ILE A 117 -9.93 5.99 -2.29
CA ILE A 117 -10.34 4.67 -2.76
C ILE A 117 -9.16 3.69 -2.66
N TYR A 118 -7.97 4.13 -3.09
CA TYR A 118 -6.74 3.35 -3.01
C TYR A 118 -6.39 2.96 -1.57
N GLU A 119 -6.61 3.80 -0.57
CA GLU A 119 -6.37 3.45 0.84
C GLU A 119 -7.47 2.56 1.45
N GLY A 120 -8.62 2.43 0.80
CA GLY A 120 -9.69 1.49 1.21
C GLY A 120 -10.73 2.12 2.08
N PHE A 121 -10.93 3.42 1.92
CA PHE A 121 -12.04 4.12 2.54
C PHE A 121 -13.39 3.72 1.91
N GLY A 122 -13.40 3.04 0.76
CA GLY A 122 -14.63 2.58 0.12
C GLY A 122 -15.56 3.75 -0.15
N ASP A 123 -16.78 3.67 0.38
CA ASP A 123 -17.79 4.73 0.24
C ASP A 123 -17.62 5.88 1.25
N ASP A 124 -16.74 5.71 2.24
CA ASP A 124 -16.48 6.70 3.29
C ASP A 124 -15.41 7.72 2.87
N LEU A 125 -15.67 8.44 1.78
CA LEU A 125 -14.72 9.39 1.21
C LEU A 125 -14.65 10.73 1.95
N ASP A 126 -15.55 10.98 2.89
CA ASP A 126 -15.66 12.24 3.63
C ASP A 126 -15.54 12.05 5.15
N ASN A 127 -15.02 10.89 5.59
CA ASN A 127 -14.90 10.52 7.00
C ASN A 127 -16.22 10.62 7.80
N LYS A 128 -17.33 10.19 7.19
CA LYS A 128 -18.69 10.20 7.77
C LYS A 128 -18.79 9.33 9.01
N HIS A 129 -17.95 8.30 9.11
CA HIS A 129 -17.84 7.44 10.31
C HIS A 129 -16.97 8.05 11.43
N ASN A 130 -16.47 9.28 11.26
CA ASN A 130 -15.66 9.99 12.25
C ASN A 130 -14.43 9.20 12.72
N ARG A 131 -13.69 8.60 11.77
CA ARG A 131 -12.49 7.82 12.07
C ARG A 131 -11.41 8.73 12.69
N PRO A 132 -10.64 8.24 13.69
CA PRO A 132 -9.53 9.00 14.25
C PRO A 132 -8.50 9.37 13.17
N GLY A 133 -8.09 10.64 13.16
CA GLY A 133 -7.16 11.17 12.17
C GLY A 133 -5.71 10.92 12.52
N ILE A 134 -4.88 10.60 11.52
CA ILE A 134 -3.43 10.52 11.66
C ILE A 134 -2.86 11.95 11.60
N GLY A 135 -2.11 12.30 12.65
CA GLY A 135 -1.40 13.57 12.75
C GLY A 135 0.02 13.48 12.20
N MET A 136 0.68 12.35 12.40
CA MET A 136 2.05 12.13 11.93
C MET A 136 2.22 10.68 11.49
N MET A 137 2.83 10.49 10.33
CA MET A 137 3.26 9.19 9.84
C MET A 137 4.60 9.34 9.13
N VAL A 138 5.63 8.65 9.59
CA VAL A 138 6.96 8.68 8.98
C VAL A 138 7.66 7.33 9.16
N SER A 139 8.32 6.86 8.11
CA SER A 139 9.13 5.64 8.16
C SER A 139 10.38 5.87 9.01
N LEU A 140 10.75 4.89 9.84
CA LEU A 140 11.99 4.90 10.61
C LEU A 140 13.07 4.06 9.94
N ASP A 141 12.68 2.89 9.45
CA ASP A 141 13.54 1.99 8.67
C ASP A 141 12.77 1.37 7.50
N HIS A 142 13.50 0.58 6.70
CA HIS A 142 12.92 -0.31 5.69
C HIS A 142 13.97 -1.35 5.32
N THR A 143 13.66 -2.63 5.52
CA THR A 143 14.56 -3.75 5.22
C THR A 143 13.92 -4.67 4.20
N ILE A 144 14.69 -5.08 3.18
CA ILE A 144 14.23 -5.97 2.12
C ILE A 144 15.18 -7.18 2.04
N TYR A 145 14.59 -8.37 2.04
CA TYR A 145 15.28 -9.62 1.77
C TYR A 145 14.80 -10.16 0.41
N PHE A 146 15.67 -10.14 -0.59
CA PHE A 146 15.40 -10.73 -1.90
C PHE A 146 15.75 -12.22 -1.90
N HIS A 147 14.78 -13.08 -2.23
CA HIS A 147 14.95 -14.54 -2.19
C HIS A 147 15.36 -15.12 -3.55
N GLU A 148 14.81 -14.60 -4.64
CA GLU A 148 15.11 -15.05 -6.02
C GLU A 148 15.44 -13.88 -6.98
N PRO A 149 16.49 -13.08 -6.69
CA PRO A 149 16.73 -11.77 -7.31
C PRO A 149 16.92 -11.80 -8.83
N ARG A 150 17.39 -12.92 -9.40
CA ARG A 150 17.64 -13.05 -10.85
C ARG A 150 16.38 -13.37 -11.66
N SER A 151 15.38 -13.96 -11.02
CA SER A 151 14.12 -14.33 -11.66
C SER A 151 13.03 -13.27 -11.47
N LEU A 152 13.33 -12.24 -10.67
CA LEU A 152 12.38 -11.20 -10.31
C LEU A 152 12.11 -10.28 -11.51
N LYS A 153 10.83 -10.16 -11.85
CA LYS A 153 10.33 -9.25 -12.88
C LYS A 153 9.34 -8.28 -12.25
N ALA A 154 9.82 -7.07 -11.97
CA ALA A 154 9.02 -6.03 -11.32
C ALA A 154 7.89 -5.47 -12.20
N ASP A 155 7.97 -5.64 -13.52
CA ASP A 155 6.95 -5.31 -14.52
C ASP A 155 5.93 -6.44 -14.75
N GLU A 156 6.10 -7.58 -14.09
CA GLU A 156 5.07 -8.61 -13.96
C GLU A 156 4.26 -8.44 -12.67
N TRP A 157 3.06 -9.01 -12.65
CA TRP A 157 2.21 -8.97 -11.47
C TRP A 157 2.86 -9.68 -10.27
N ILE A 158 2.99 -8.94 -9.18
CA ILE A 158 3.53 -9.39 -7.90
C ILE A 158 2.42 -9.30 -6.85
N PHE A 159 2.10 -10.43 -6.23
CA PHE A 159 1.15 -10.46 -5.13
C PHE A 159 1.87 -10.04 -3.85
N THR A 160 1.25 -9.18 -3.07
CA THR A 160 1.77 -8.73 -1.78
C THR A 160 0.74 -8.91 -0.68
N GLU A 161 1.21 -9.39 0.47
CA GLU A 161 0.43 -9.48 1.70
C GLU A 161 1.21 -8.77 2.80
N MET A 162 0.54 -7.85 3.50
CA MET A 162 1.11 -7.10 4.61
C MET A 162 0.27 -7.29 5.87
N GLU A 163 0.96 -7.45 6.99
CA GLU A 163 0.37 -7.60 8.32
C GLU A 163 1.20 -6.81 9.35
N SER A 164 0.61 -6.55 10.52
CA SER A 164 1.31 -5.92 11.63
C SER A 164 1.05 -6.71 12.91
N PRO A 165 2.08 -7.31 13.52
CA PRO A 165 1.90 -8.00 14.79
C PRO A 165 1.76 -7.02 15.96
N TRP A 166 2.20 -5.76 15.80
CA TRP A 166 2.21 -4.77 16.86
C TRP A 166 2.20 -3.33 16.34
N SER A 167 1.39 -2.51 17.00
CA SER A 167 1.48 -1.06 16.95
C SER A 167 0.97 -0.44 18.24
N GLY A 168 1.66 0.60 18.69
CA GLY A 168 1.35 1.35 19.90
C GLY A 168 2.47 2.33 20.22
N ASP A 169 2.30 3.13 21.27
CA ASP A 169 3.31 4.12 21.71
C ASP A 169 3.81 5.02 20.55
N GLY A 170 2.86 5.42 19.69
CA GLY A 170 3.14 6.23 18.51
C GLY A 170 3.97 5.56 17.42
N ARG A 171 4.06 4.22 17.37
CA ARG A 171 4.79 3.45 16.35
C ARG A 171 3.99 2.25 15.84
N GLY A 172 4.42 1.68 14.73
CA GLY A 172 3.90 0.40 14.24
C GLY A 172 4.94 -0.36 13.41
N LEU A 173 4.93 -1.68 13.55
CA LEU A 173 5.82 -2.60 12.84
C LEU A 173 5.02 -3.36 11.78
N VAL A 174 5.48 -3.34 10.54
CA VAL A 174 4.80 -3.98 9.40
C VAL A 174 5.71 -5.00 8.76
N PHE A 175 5.13 -6.16 8.43
CA PHE A 175 5.76 -7.22 7.66
C PHE A 175 5.07 -7.33 6.31
N GLN A 176 5.86 -7.60 5.26
CA GLN A 176 5.37 -7.87 3.92
C GLN A 176 6.00 -9.13 3.36
N LYS A 177 5.20 -9.93 2.68
CA LYS A 177 5.68 -10.97 1.78
C LYS A 177 5.24 -10.65 0.36
N MET A 178 6.12 -10.88 -0.59
CA MET A 178 5.91 -10.63 -2.01
C MET A 178 6.13 -11.91 -2.81
N TRP A 179 5.18 -12.26 -3.67
CA TRP A 179 5.22 -13.43 -4.52
C TRP A 179 5.09 -13.04 -5.99
N SER A 180 5.80 -13.73 -6.88
CA SER A 180 5.55 -13.66 -8.32
C SER A 180 4.19 -14.28 -8.67
N ALA A 181 3.66 -13.97 -9.85
CA ALA A 181 2.38 -14.48 -10.33
C ALA A 181 2.28 -16.03 -10.36
N ASP A 182 3.42 -16.72 -10.49
CA ASP A 182 3.53 -18.18 -10.43
C ASP A 182 3.56 -18.75 -8.99
N GLY A 183 3.50 -17.89 -7.98
CA GLY A 183 3.37 -18.26 -6.57
C GLY A 183 4.69 -18.46 -5.80
N ARG A 184 5.85 -18.16 -6.40
CA ARG A 184 7.15 -18.21 -5.70
C ARG A 184 7.33 -16.97 -4.82
N LEU A 185 7.87 -17.15 -3.61
CA LEU A 185 8.20 -16.04 -2.71
C LEU A 185 9.47 -15.34 -3.19
N ILE A 186 9.35 -14.10 -3.66
CA ILE A 186 10.46 -13.35 -4.27
C ILE A 186 11.12 -12.36 -3.31
N ALA A 187 10.36 -11.82 -2.35
CA ALA A 187 10.91 -10.91 -1.33
C ALA A 187 10.14 -10.94 0.00
N THR A 188 10.80 -10.50 1.06
CA THR A 188 10.19 -10.20 2.36
C THR A 188 10.68 -8.83 2.82
N CYS A 189 9.74 -7.98 3.25
CA CYS A 189 10.06 -6.64 3.73
C CYS A 189 9.62 -6.47 5.19
N ILE A 190 10.36 -5.66 5.93
CA ILE A 190 10.06 -5.27 7.31
C ILE A 190 10.26 -3.76 7.42
N GLN A 191 9.33 -3.07 8.07
CA GLN A 191 9.39 -1.64 8.30
C GLN A 191 8.74 -1.27 9.64
N GLU A 192 9.44 -0.48 10.44
CA GLU A 192 8.88 0.30 11.54
C GLU A 192 8.70 1.76 11.12
N GLY A 193 7.64 2.38 11.63
CA GLY A 193 7.42 3.81 11.46
C GLY A 193 6.73 4.45 12.66
N VAL A 194 6.90 5.75 12.80
CA VAL A 194 6.10 6.57 13.72
C VAL A 194 4.71 6.71 13.13
N VAL A 195 3.68 6.42 13.92
CA VAL A 195 2.27 6.61 13.58
C VAL A 195 1.57 7.21 14.79
N ARG A 196 1.19 8.48 14.71
CA ARG A 196 0.53 9.21 15.81
C ARG A 196 -0.81 9.78 15.37
N LEU A 197 -1.80 9.66 16.24
CA LEU A 197 -3.11 10.27 16.06
C LEU A 197 -3.05 11.79 16.27
N ARG A 198 -3.99 12.52 15.67
CA ARG A 198 -4.23 13.94 15.97
C ARG A 198 -4.75 14.05 17.39
N LYS A 199 -4.28 15.06 18.13
CA LYS A 199 -4.65 15.30 19.53
C LYS A 199 -6.13 15.65 19.71
N ASP A 200 -6.82 16.05 18.65
CA ASP A 200 -8.23 16.43 18.66
C ASP A 200 -9.18 15.24 18.45
N ALA A 201 -8.64 14.03 18.30
CA ALA A 201 -9.46 12.82 18.24
C ALA A 201 -10.05 12.52 19.63
N PRO A 202 -11.35 12.17 19.73
CA PRO A 202 -11.91 11.71 21.00
C PRO A 202 -11.10 10.51 21.53
N PRO A 203 -11.01 10.31 22.87
CA PRO A 203 -10.26 9.21 23.45
C PRO A 203 -10.74 7.89 22.84
N SER A 204 -9.88 7.25 22.06
CA SER A 204 -10.22 6.05 21.31
C SER A 204 -9.79 4.81 22.10
N GLU A 205 -10.52 3.70 21.92
CA GLU A 205 -10.09 2.37 22.39
C GLU A 205 -8.87 1.81 21.61
N SER A 206 -8.34 2.57 20.63
CA SER A 206 -7.14 2.18 19.89
C SER A 206 -5.89 2.27 20.76
N LYS A 207 -5.01 1.28 20.65
CA LYS A 207 -3.70 1.23 21.34
C LYS A 207 -2.64 2.21 20.79
N LEU A 208 -3.02 3.09 19.86
CA LEU A 208 -2.14 4.00 19.11
C LEU A 208 -2.08 5.40 19.72
#